data_AF-A0A3L8SLC0-F1
#
_entry.id   AF-A0A3L8SLC0-F1
#
_cell.length_a   1.000
_cell.length_b   1.000
_cell.length_c   1.000
_cell.angle_alpha   90.00
_cell.angle_beta   90.00
_cell.angle_gamma   90.00
#
_symmetry.space_group_name_H-M   'P 1'
#
loop_
_entity.id
_entity.type
_entity.pdbx_description
1 polymer ?
#
loop_
_entity_poly.entity_id
_entity_poly.type
_entity_poly.pdbx_seq_one_letter_code
_entity_poly.pdbx_strand_id
1 'polypeptide(L)'
;MRVGSSTSPCKILKCNSEFWAATSGSHHLGAEEAPEFCTALRAYAHCTRRTARTCRGDLAYHSAVHGIDDLMVQHNCSKDGPTSQPRLRTLPPGDSQERSDSPEICHYEKSFHKHSAAPNYTHCGLFGDPHLRTFTDTFQTCKVQGAWPLIDNNYLNVQVTNTPVLPGSSATATSKLTIIFKSFQECVDQKVYQAEMDELPAAFVDGSKNGGDKHGANSLKITEKVSGQHIEIQAKYIGTTIVVRQVGRYLTFAVRMPEEVVNAVEDRDSQGLYLCLRGCPANQQIDFQTIRSAQATEGRARRKGPSLPAPP
;
A
#
# COMPACT_ATOMS: atom_id res chain seq x y z
N MET A 1 -6.40 -42.41 15.14
CA MET A 1 -5.61 -41.19 14.88
C MET A 1 -6.30 -40.03 15.59
N ARG A 2 -5.65 -39.42 16.59
CA ARG A 2 -6.24 -38.32 17.39
C ARG A 2 -6.06 -36.98 16.67
N VAL A 3 -7.11 -36.18 16.78
CA VAL A 3 -7.38 -34.88 16.18
C VAL A 3 -6.29 -33.85 16.48
N GLY A 4 -6.02 -32.98 15.49
CA GLY A 4 -4.97 -31.97 15.50
C GLY A 4 -5.04 -30.99 16.67
N SER A 5 -3.89 -30.76 17.29
CA SER A 5 -3.67 -29.65 18.20
C SER A 5 -3.46 -28.38 17.37
N SER A 6 -4.44 -27.47 17.38
CA SER A 6 -4.21 -26.08 17.01
C SER A 6 -3.33 -25.46 18.11
N THR A 7 -2.02 -25.52 17.96
CA THR A 7 -1.10 -24.83 18.88
C THR A 7 -1.24 -23.34 18.64
N SER A 8 -1.93 -22.64 19.55
CA SER A 8 -1.92 -21.18 19.58
C SER A 8 -0.47 -20.67 19.56
N PRO A 9 -0.11 -19.74 18.66
CA PRO A 9 1.27 -19.28 18.56
C PRO A 9 1.72 -18.58 19.85
N CYS A 10 3.02 -18.65 20.16
CA CYS A 10 3.61 -17.93 21.27
C CYS A 10 3.32 -16.42 21.12
N LYS A 11 2.86 -15.77 22.18
CA LYS A 11 2.46 -14.34 22.16
C LYS A 11 3.50 -13.43 22.81
N ILE A 12 4.76 -13.86 22.90
CA ILE A 12 5.80 -13.09 23.59
C ILE A 12 6.04 -11.72 22.94
N LEU A 13 6.12 -11.65 21.61
CA LEU A 13 6.32 -10.38 20.91
C LEU A 13 5.21 -9.37 21.21
N LYS A 14 3.97 -9.86 21.43
CA LYS A 14 2.85 -9.03 21.87
C LYS A 14 3.08 -8.50 23.29
N CYS A 15 3.45 -9.36 24.23
CA CYS A 15 3.78 -8.94 25.60
C CYS A 15 4.91 -7.90 25.61
N ASN A 16 5.95 -8.08 24.80
CA ASN A 16 7.07 -7.15 24.68
C ASN A 16 6.58 -5.80 24.15
N SER A 17 5.78 -5.80 23.06
CA SER A 17 5.24 -4.57 22.47
C SER A 17 4.35 -3.79 23.44
N GLU A 18 3.56 -4.47 24.27
CA GLU A 18 2.68 -3.84 25.25
C GLU A 18 3.49 -3.21 26.40
N PHE A 19 4.57 -3.86 26.83
CA PHE A 19 5.50 -3.31 27.82
C PHE A 19 6.22 -2.07 27.27
N TRP A 20 6.83 -2.17 26.08
CA TRP A 20 7.50 -1.04 25.44
C TRP A 20 6.55 0.15 25.26
N ALA A 21 5.32 -0.09 24.76
CA ALA A 21 4.34 0.98 24.62
C ALA A 21 3.95 1.64 25.95
N ALA A 22 3.96 0.89 27.06
CA ALA A 22 3.67 1.41 28.38
C ALA A 22 4.84 2.20 29.01
N THR A 23 6.07 2.03 28.51
CA THR A 23 7.28 2.65 29.07
C THR A 23 7.98 3.64 28.13
N SER A 24 7.60 3.71 26.84
CA SER A 24 8.24 4.57 25.81
C SER A 24 8.08 6.07 26.04
N GLY A 25 7.19 6.50 26.95
CA GLY A 25 6.97 7.90 27.31
C GLY A 25 7.73 8.37 28.56
N SER A 26 8.50 7.50 29.21
CA SER A 26 8.96 7.67 30.60
C SER A 26 10.47 7.86 30.70
N HIS A 27 11.04 8.78 29.93
CA HIS A 27 12.46 9.11 29.96
C HIS A 27 12.73 10.44 30.68
N HIS A 28 12.39 10.60 31.97
CA HIS A 28 13.07 11.55 32.87
C HIS A 28 12.83 11.26 34.37
N LEU A 29 13.87 10.71 35.02
CA LEU A 29 13.99 10.46 36.47
C LEU A 29 13.22 11.45 37.38
N GLY A 30 12.00 11.07 37.75
CA GLY A 30 11.18 11.73 38.75
C GLY A 30 10.53 10.70 39.69
N ALA A 31 10.37 11.05 40.97
CA ALA A 31 9.83 10.16 42.02
C ALA A 31 8.37 9.72 41.78
N GLU A 32 7.64 10.36 40.85
CA GLU A 32 6.28 9.98 40.45
C GLU A 32 6.23 9.00 39.24
N GLU A 33 7.33 8.73 38.53
CA GLU A 33 7.36 7.79 37.38
C GLU A 33 7.60 6.32 37.79
N ALA A 34 8.26 6.10 38.93
CA ALA A 34 8.51 4.78 39.49
C ALA A 34 7.25 3.91 39.69
N PRO A 35 6.10 4.42 40.21
CA PRO A 35 4.89 3.62 40.37
C PRO A 35 4.25 3.21 39.04
N GLU A 36 4.37 4.02 37.97
CA GLU A 36 3.84 3.69 36.65
C GLU A 36 4.69 2.63 35.94
N PHE A 37 6.02 2.77 36.02
CA PHE A 37 6.95 1.77 35.49
C PHE A 37 6.76 0.41 36.16
N CYS A 38 6.67 0.36 37.49
CA CYS A 38 6.41 -0.88 38.22
C CYS A 38 5.03 -1.49 37.88
N THR A 39 4.04 -0.65 37.55
CA THR A 39 2.70 -1.09 37.12
C THR A 39 2.75 -1.73 35.73
N ALA A 40 3.50 -1.14 34.79
CA ALA A 40 3.75 -1.71 33.48
C ALA A 40 4.56 -3.03 33.57
N LEU A 41 5.58 -3.06 34.43
CA LEU A 41 6.44 -4.23 34.61
C LEU A 41 5.66 -5.41 35.25
N ARG A 42 4.76 -5.14 36.21
CA ARG A 42 3.85 -6.16 36.76
C ARG A 42 2.88 -6.70 35.71
N ALA A 43 2.38 -5.85 34.81
CA ALA A 43 1.51 -6.29 33.71
C ALA A 43 2.28 -7.16 32.69
N TYR A 44 3.53 -6.80 32.38
CA TYR A 44 4.40 -7.58 31.51
C TYR A 44 4.69 -8.96 32.09
N ALA A 45 5.03 -9.05 33.39
CA ALA A 45 5.20 -10.30 34.13
C ALA A 45 3.96 -11.19 34.08
N HIS A 46 2.77 -10.60 34.15
CA HIS A 46 1.53 -11.34 34.08
C HIS A 46 1.19 -11.81 32.65
N CYS A 47 1.50 -11.00 31.62
CA CYS A 47 1.35 -11.38 30.21
C CYS A 47 2.24 -12.57 29.84
N THR A 48 3.52 -12.52 30.21
CA THR A 48 4.48 -13.61 29.94
C THR A 48 4.04 -14.91 30.61
N ARG A 49 3.63 -14.87 31.89
CA ARG A 49 3.09 -16.05 32.59
C ARG A 49 1.88 -16.67 31.89
N ARG A 50 0.96 -15.86 31.34
CA ARG A 50 -0.23 -16.36 30.63
C ARG A 50 0.09 -17.08 29.32
N THR A 51 1.17 -16.70 28.64
CA THR A 51 1.60 -17.33 27.38
C THR A 51 2.66 -18.43 27.57
N ALA A 52 3.08 -18.73 28.80
CA ALA A 52 4.16 -19.69 29.11
C ALA A 52 3.97 -21.07 28.48
N ARG A 53 2.72 -21.56 28.42
CA ARG A 53 2.42 -22.90 27.86
C ARG A 53 2.74 -23.01 26.36
N THR A 54 2.55 -21.94 25.60
CA THR A 54 2.78 -21.90 24.15
C THR A 54 4.19 -21.41 23.78
N CYS A 55 4.97 -20.92 24.75
CA CYS A 55 6.29 -20.32 24.54
C CYS A 55 7.47 -21.16 25.10
N ARG A 56 7.27 -22.46 25.38
CA ARG A 56 8.29 -23.31 26.04
C ARG A 56 9.65 -23.35 25.34
N GLY A 57 9.66 -23.29 24.00
CA GLY A 57 10.87 -23.32 23.17
C GLY A 57 11.25 -21.98 22.55
N ASP A 58 10.63 -20.88 22.99
CA ASP A 58 10.87 -19.56 22.42
C ASP A 58 11.98 -18.83 23.20
N LEU A 59 13.07 -18.48 22.54
CA LEU A 59 14.21 -17.81 23.16
C LEU A 59 13.85 -16.42 23.68
N ALA A 60 13.03 -15.66 22.95
CA ALA A 60 12.61 -14.32 23.36
C ALA A 60 11.75 -14.37 24.63
N TYR A 61 10.96 -15.43 24.81
CA TYR A 61 10.22 -15.68 26.05
C TYR A 61 11.15 -15.88 27.25
N HIS A 62 12.15 -16.74 27.14
CA HIS A 62 13.09 -16.99 28.25
C HIS A 62 13.92 -15.74 28.57
N SER A 63 14.38 -15.02 27.55
CA SER A 63 15.06 -13.72 27.72
C SER A 63 14.17 -12.69 28.40
N ALA A 64 12.89 -12.61 28.02
CA ALA A 64 11.93 -11.71 28.63
C ALA A 64 11.65 -12.04 30.11
N VAL A 65 11.48 -13.31 30.45
CA VAL A 65 11.24 -13.74 31.84
C VAL A 65 12.42 -13.34 32.73
N HIS A 66 13.66 -13.58 32.28
CA HIS A 66 14.86 -13.16 33.02
C HIS A 66 14.94 -11.64 33.15
N GLY A 67 14.73 -10.91 32.04
CA GLY A 67 14.77 -9.45 32.05
C GLY A 67 13.71 -8.81 32.94
N ILE A 68 12.53 -9.43 33.08
CA ILE A 68 11.48 -8.97 34.01
C ILE A 68 11.96 -9.07 35.46
N ASP A 69 12.57 -10.20 35.86
CA ASP A 69 13.06 -10.38 37.22
C ASP A 69 14.19 -9.38 37.54
N ASP A 70 15.10 -9.14 36.59
CA ASP A 70 16.17 -8.14 36.74
C ASP A 70 15.61 -6.72 36.91
N LEU A 71 14.67 -6.31 36.05
CA LEU A 71 14.04 -4.99 36.10
C LEU A 71 13.25 -4.78 37.39
N MET A 72 12.61 -5.83 37.93
CA MET A 72 11.87 -5.74 39.19
C MET A 72 12.81 -5.42 40.35
N VAL A 73 14.01 -6.03 40.35
CA VAL A 73 15.04 -5.76 41.37
C VAL A 73 15.65 -4.37 41.17
N GLN A 74 16.01 -4.01 39.94
CA GLN A 74 16.66 -2.72 39.63
C GLN A 74 15.79 -1.52 40.02
N HIS A 75 14.48 -1.62 39.83
CA HIS A 75 13.53 -0.54 40.11
C HIS A 75 12.82 -0.68 41.46
N ASN A 76 13.24 -1.61 42.32
CA ASN A 76 12.62 -1.90 43.63
C ASN A 76 11.09 -2.08 43.55
N CYS A 77 10.62 -2.74 42.48
CA CYS A 77 9.20 -2.95 42.26
C CYS A 77 8.69 -4.11 43.11
N SER A 78 7.60 -3.89 43.85
CA SER A 78 6.84 -4.97 44.46
C SER A 78 6.24 -5.89 43.39
N LYS A 79 6.27 -7.21 43.63
CA LYS A 79 5.60 -8.22 42.77
C LYS A 79 4.08 -8.12 42.87
N ASP A 80 3.57 -7.63 43.99
CA ASP A 80 2.15 -7.42 44.26
C ASP A 80 1.78 -5.95 44.09
N GLY A 81 0.68 -5.68 43.37
CA GLY A 81 0.19 -4.33 43.10
C GLY A 81 -0.69 -4.23 41.84
N PRO A 82 -1.26 -3.05 41.53
CA PRO A 82 -2.20 -2.86 40.43
C PRO A 82 -1.54 -3.05 39.06
N THR A 83 -1.90 -4.07 38.28
CA THR A 83 -1.42 -4.18 36.88
C THR A 83 -2.15 -3.20 35.98
N SER A 84 -1.49 -2.67 34.94
CA SER A 84 -2.21 -1.93 33.89
C SER A 84 -3.32 -2.82 33.32
N GLN A 85 -4.57 -2.34 33.36
CA GLN A 85 -5.70 -3.13 32.87
C GLN A 85 -5.51 -3.38 31.37
N PRO A 86 -5.81 -4.59 30.86
CA PRO A 86 -5.93 -4.78 29.43
C PRO A 86 -7.03 -3.83 28.97
N ARG A 87 -6.72 -2.83 28.15
CA ARG A 87 -7.72 -1.92 27.59
C ARG A 87 -8.72 -2.75 26.79
N LEU A 88 -9.80 -3.19 27.43
CA LEU A 88 -11.04 -3.53 26.75
C LEU A 88 -11.46 -2.22 26.09
N ARG A 89 -11.42 -2.18 24.77
CA ARG A 89 -11.96 -1.06 24.00
C ARG A 89 -13.47 -1.03 24.27
N THR A 90 -13.88 -0.26 25.27
CA THR A 90 -15.24 0.24 25.36
C THR A 90 -15.41 1.12 24.12
N LEU A 91 -16.17 0.64 23.13
CA LEU A 91 -16.59 1.46 22.00
C LEU A 91 -17.36 2.67 22.57
N PRO A 92 -16.94 3.92 22.29
CA PRO A 92 -17.89 5.01 22.32
C PRO A 92 -18.95 4.76 21.23
N PRO A 93 -20.19 5.26 21.40
CA PRO A 93 -21.17 5.29 20.31
C PRO A 93 -20.52 6.00 19.13
N GLY A 94 -20.72 5.45 17.94
CA GLY A 94 -19.98 5.81 16.73
C GLY A 94 -19.87 7.32 16.53
N ASP A 95 -18.61 7.79 16.56
CA ASP A 95 -18.19 8.87 15.70
C ASP A 95 -16.90 8.43 15.02
N SER A 96 -16.99 8.32 13.70
CA SER A 96 -15.91 8.02 12.78
C SER A 96 -14.91 9.17 12.73
N GLN A 97 -14.11 9.31 13.78
CA GLN A 97 -12.87 10.06 13.73
C GLN A 97 -11.75 9.11 14.13
N GLU A 98 -11.12 8.49 13.11
CA GLU A 98 -9.70 8.13 13.19
C GLU A 98 -8.98 9.33 13.82
N ARG A 99 -8.57 9.20 15.08
CA ARG A 99 -7.72 10.18 15.74
C ARG A 99 -6.49 10.34 14.87
N SER A 100 -6.46 11.49 14.21
CA SER A 100 -5.42 11.93 13.29
C SER A 100 -4.23 12.30 14.14
N ASP A 101 -3.37 11.33 14.47
CA ASP A 101 -2.07 11.62 15.11
C ASP A 101 -1.15 12.45 14.19
N SER A 102 -1.58 12.69 12.94
CA SER A 102 -0.91 13.55 11.98
C SER A 102 -1.45 14.99 11.97
N PRO A 103 -0.55 16.00 11.88
CA PRO A 103 -0.91 17.42 11.80
C PRO A 103 -1.94 17.70 10.70
N GLU A 104 -2.82 18.68 10.91
CA GLU A 104 -3.89 19.03 9.95
C GLU A 104 -3.36 19.37 8.55
N ILE A 105 -2.16 19.97 8.47
CA ILE A 105 -1.44 20.24 7.22
C ILE A 105 -1.13 18.98 6.39
N CYS A 106 -1.05 17.80 7.04
CA CYS A 106 -0.84 16.52 6.38
C CYS A 106 -2.14 15.82 5.97
N HIS A 107 -3.26 16.54 6.02
CA HIS A 107 -4.57 16.06 5.60
C HIS A 107 -5.16 17.02 4.57
N TYR A 108 -5.01 16.66 3.30
CA TYR A 108 -5.49 17.42 2.16
C TYR A 108 -6.95 17.85 2.29
N GLU A 109 -7.85 16.94 2.67
CA GLU A 109 -9.28 17.26 2.79
C GLU A 109 -9.60 18.20 3.96
N LYS A 110 -8.74 18.27 4.99
CA LYS A 110 -8.96 19.14 6.15
C LYS A 110 -8.50 20.58 5.90
N SER A 111 -7.66 20.83 4.89
CA SER A 111 -7.28 22.20 4.52
C SER A 111 -8.45 22.99 3.92
N PHE A 112 -9.49 22.31 3.44
CA PHE A 112 -10.73 22.93 2.99
C PHE A 112 -11.62 23.23 4.20
N HIS A 113 -11.53 24.47 4.71
CA HIS A 113 -12.44 24.97 5.74
C HIS A 113 -13.91 24.88 5.26
N LYS A 114 -14.87 24.91 6.20
CA LYS A 114 -16.34 24.79 5.99
C LYS A 114 -16.95 25.68 4.89
N HIS A 115 -16.22 26.67 4.37
CA HIS A 115 -16.67 27.61 3.34
C HIS A 115 -15.95 27.44 1.98
N SER A 116 -15.01 26.51 1.87
CA SER A 116 -14.33 26.19 0.62
C SER A 116 -15.09 25.09 -0.13
N ALA A 117 -15.17 25.21 -1.46
CA ALA A 117 -15.70 24.13 -2.28
C ALA A 117 -14.84 22.86 -2.09
N ALA A 118 -15.50 21.70 -1.95
CA ALA A 118 -14.79 20.43 -1.90
C ALA A 118 -13.99 20.22 -3.20
N PRO A 119 -12.80 19.60 -3.12
CA PRO A 119 -11.96 19.39 -4.29
C PRO A 119 -12.61 18.41 -5.27
N ASN A 120 -12.46 18.68 -6.56
CA ASN A 120 -12.85 17.76 -7.63
C ASN A 120 -11.85 16.61 -7.72
N TYR A 121 -12.36 15.39 -7.78
CA TYR A 121 -11.54 14.19 -7.91
C TYR A 121 -11.73 13.54 -9.27
N THR A 122 -10.62 13.13 -9.84
CA THR A 122 -10.57 12.36 -11.09
C THR A 122 -9.95 10.98 -10.84
N HIS A 123 -10.12 10.08 -11.81
CA HIS A 123 -9.69 8.70 -11.74
C HIS A 123 -8.86 8.31 -12.95
N CYS A 124 -7.79 7.57 -12.72
CA CYS A 124 -7.05 6.86 -13.77
C CYS A 124 -6.99 5.38 -13.43
N GLY A 125 -6.92 4.50 -14.44
CA GLY A 125 -6.68 3.09 -14.22
C GLY A 125 -6.05 2.39 -15.41
N LEU A 126 -5.31 1.32 -15.12
CA LEU A 126 -4.69 0.42 -16.08
C LEU A 126 -5.00 -1.03 -15.69
N PHE A 127 -5.64 -1.79 -16.57
CA PHE A 127 -6.10 -3.15 -16.27
C PHE A 127 -6.27 -3.99 -17.55
N GLY A 128 -6.26 -5.31 -17.42
CA GLY A 128 -6.44 -6.20 -18.58
C GLY A 128 -5.30 -6.08 -19.60
N ASP A 129 -5.64 -6.01 -20.88
CA ASP A 129 -4.70 -6.02 -22.01
C ASP A 129 -4.31 -4.64 -22.54
N PRO A 130 -3.46 -3.94 -21.79
CA PRO A 130 -3.88 -2.95 -20.84
C PRO A 130 -4.86 -1.94 -21.46
N HIS A 131 -6.10 -1.99 -20.96
CA HIS A 131 -7.05 -0.91 -21.05
C HIS A 131 -6.65 0.21 -20.09
N LEU A 132 -6.55 1.42 -20.63
CA LEU A 132 -6.22 2.65 -19.93
C LEU A 132 -7.47 3.52 -19.86
N ARG A 133 -7.86 3.94 -18.65
CA ARG A 133 -8.75 5.07 -18.41
C ARG A 133 -7.91 6.25 -17.95
N THR A 134 -7.90 7.35 -18.70
CA THR A 134 -7.18 8.58 -18.33
C THR A 134 -7.97 9.41 -17.31
N PHE A 135 -7.33 10.42 -16.72
CA PHE A 135 -7.98 11.41 -15.84
C PHE A 135 -9.02 12.28 -16.56
N THR A 136 -9.05 12.28 -17.89
CA THR A 136 -10.06 12.94 -18.71
C THR A 136 -11.20 12.00 -19.12
N ASP A 137 -11.29 10.82 -18.49
CA ASP A 137 -12.26 9.76 -18.80
C ASP A 137 -12.17 9.21 -20.23
N THR A 138 -10.99 9.31 -20.87
CA THR A 138 -10.74 8.68 -22.17
C THR A 138 -10.34 7.23 -21.97
N PHE A 139 -10.96 6.33 -22.73
CA PHE A 139 -10.65 4.90 -22.71
C PHE A 139 -9.84 4.50 -23.94
N GLN A 140 -8.72 3.82 -23.72
CA GLN A 140 -7.81 3.39 -24.77
C GLN A 140 -7.36 1.96 -24.49
N THR A 141 -7.08 1.19 -25.55
CA THR A 141 -6.38 -0.10 -25.42
C THR A 141 -4.99 0.07 -25.98
N CYS A 142 -3.98 -0.23 -25.18
CA CYS A 142 -2.61 0.17 -25.47
C CYS A 142 -1.71 -1.07 -25.51
N LYS A 143 -0.78 -1.15 -26.46
CA LYS A 143 0.30 -2.16 -26.44
C LYS A 143 1.29 -1.83 -25.33
N VAL A 144 1.87 -0.63 -25.34
CA VAL A 144 2.77 -0.06 -24.30
C VAL A 144 3.69 -1.11 -23.64
N GLN A 145 4.39 -1.89 -24.46
CA GLN A 145 5.30 -2.93 -24.01
C GLN A 145 6.53 -2.32 -23.34
N GLY A 146 7.02 -2.95 -22.27
CA GLY A 146 8.16 -2.45 -21.50
C GLY A 146 7.73 -1.48 -20.41
N ALA A 147 8.64 -0.61 -19.98
CA ALA A 147 8.42 0.31 -18.87
C ALA A 147 7.83 1.65 -19.35
N TRP A 148 6.72 2.10 -18.75
CA TRP A 148 6.01 3.32 -19.11
C TRP A 148 5.58 4.10 -17.86
N PRO A 149 5.67 5.44 -17.87
CA PRO A 149 5.16 6.26 -16.77
C PRO A 149 3.64 6.44 -16.90
N LEU A 150 2.90 6.02 -15.87
CA LEU A 150 1.48 6.31 -15.74
C LEU A 150 1.26 7.75 -15.25
N ILE A 151 1.97 8.13 -14.19
CA ILE A 151 1.85 9.44 -13.53
C ILE A 151 3.26 9.94 -13.23
N ASP A 152 3.48 11.22 -13.49
CA ASP A 152 4.66 11.93 -13.00
C ASP A 152 4.26 13.38 -12.74
N ASN A 153 4.14 13.72 -11.47
CA ASN A 153 3.80 15.06 -11.01
C ASN A 153 4.67 15.43 -9.80
N ASN A 154 4.47 16.60 -9.22
CA ASN A 154 5.31 17.11 -8.12
C ASN A 154 5.26 16.24 -6.85
N TYR A 155 4.31 15.30 -6.75
CA TYR A 155 4.07 14.51 -5.54
C TYR A 155 4.28 13.01 -5.73
N LEU A 156 4.06 12.50 -6.94
CA LEU A 156 3.94 11.07 -7.21
C LEU A 156 4.55 10.74 -8.57
N ASN A 157 5.34 9.66 -8.59
CA ASN A 157 5.73 8.99 -9.82
C ASN A 157 5.17 7.56 -9.81
N VAL A 158 4.52 7.15 -10.89
CA VAL A 158 4.01 5.78 -11.07
C VAL A 158 4.54 5.24 -12.38
N GLN A 159 5.28 4.14 -12.30
CA GLN A 159 5.82 3.42 -13.43
C GLN A 159 5.26 2.01 -13.49
N VAL A 160 4.89 1.57 -14.68
CA VAL A 160 4.41 0.21 -14.95
C VAL A 160 5.31 -0.47 -15.96
N THR A 161 5.44 -1.79 -15.85
CA THR A 161 6.08 -2.62 -16.88
C THR A 161 5.06 -3.59 -17.45
N ASN A 162 4.80 -3.50 -18.76
CA ASN A 162 3.88 -4.41 -19.44
C ASN A 162 4.64 -5.44 -20.27
N THR A 163 4.26 -6.71 -20.12
CA THR A 163 4.83 -7.84 -20.85
C THR A 163 3.79 -8.44 -21.78
N PRO A 164 4.15 -8.94 -22.97
CA PRO A 164 3.22 -9.66 -23.83
C PRO A 164 2.59 -10.84 -23.09
N VAL A 165 1.28 -11.03 -23.24
CA VAL A 165 0.58 -12.18 -22.63
C VAL A 165 1.00 -13.51 -23.26
N LEU A 166 1.39 -13.47 -24.54
CA LEU A 166 1.95 -14.59 -25.29
C LEU A 166 3.11 -14.08 -26.17
N PRO A 167 4.11 -14.93 -26.48
CA PRO A 167 5.17 -14.57 -27.42
C PRO A 167 4.62 -14.09 -28.76
N GLY A 168 5.05 -12.90 -29.21
CA GLY A 168 4.60 -12.29 -30.47
C GLY A 168 3.22 -11.63 -30.44
N SER A 169 2.49 -11.69 -29.32
CA SER A 169 1.19 -11.02 -29.18
C SER A 169 1.33 -9.49 -29.07
N SER A 170 0.37 -8.76 -29.64
CA SER A 170 0.20 -7.33 -29.41
C SER A 170 -0.45 -7.03 -28.05
N ALA A 171 -1.19 -8.00 -27.49
CA ALA A 171 -1.77 -7.88 -26.16
C ALA A 171 -0.66 -8.02 -25.12
N THR A 172 -0.55 -7.02 -24.26
CA THR A 172 0.36 -7.02 -23.10
C THR A 172 -0.45 -7.01 -21.82
N ALA A 173 0.18 -7.16 -20.66
CA ALA A 173 -0.45 -6.97 -19.37
C ALA A 173 0.58 -6.49 -18.35
N THR A 174 0.13 -5.80 -17.30
CA THR A 174 1.03 -5.23 -16.30
C THR A 174 1.63 -6.31 -15.41
N SER A 175 2.97 -6.39 -15.42
CA SER A 175 3.75 -7.40 -14.71
C SER A 175 4.50 -6.85 -13.52
N LYS A 176 4.84 -5.56 -13.55
CA LYS A 176 5.49 -4.85 -12.45
C LYS A 176 4.92 -3.45 -12.34
N LEU A 177 4.83 -2.97 -11.10
CA LEU A 177 4.35 -1.65 -10.76
C LEU A 177 5.26 -1.04 -9.70
N THR A 178 5.67 0.20 -9.92
CA THR A 178 6.51 0.98 -9.00
C THR A 178 5.84 2.32 -8.76
N ILE A 179 5.61 2.67 -7.49
CA ILE A 179 5.04 3.94 -7.06
C ILE A 179 6.07 4.61 -6.16
N ILE A 180 6.46 5.83 -6.49
CA ILE A 180 7.35 6.66 -5.69
C ILE A 180 6.53 7.84 -5.17
N PHE A 181 6.32 7.86 -3.86
CA PHE A 181 5.80 9.01 -3.13
C PHE A 181 6.99 9.93 -2.86
N LYS A 182 6.99 11.11 -3.49
CA LYS A 182 8.03 12.13 -3.27
C LYS A 182 7.91 12.67 -1.84
N SER A 183 9.04 13.04 -1.24
CA SER A 183 9.05 13.64 0.10
C SER A 183 8.21 14.91 0.13
N PHE A 184 7.38 15.09 1.15
CA PHE A 184 6.52 16.25 1.27
C PHE A 184 6.54 16.80 2.70
N GLN A 185 7.19 17.96 2.86
CA GLN A 185 7.25 18.73 4.10
C GLN A 185 7.60 17.85 5.32
N GLU A 186 6.95 18.08 6.47
CA GLU A 186 6.99 17.24 7.66
C GLU A 186 6.04 16.02 7.59
N CYS A 187 5.35 15.81 6.47
CA CYS A 187 4.30 14.80 6.38
C CYS A 187 4.82 13.41 6.05
N VAL A 188 5.67 13.30 5.04
CA VAL A 188 6.16 12.00 4.56
C VAL A 188 7.57 12.12 4.02
N ASP A 189 8.40 11.12 4.37
CA ASP A 189 9.67 10.90 3.68
C ASP A 189 9.42 10.23 2.33
N GLN A 190 10.42 10.23 1.44
CA GLN A 190 10.27 9.53 0.17
C GLN A 190 10.01 8.03 0.43
N LYS A 191 8.92 7.51 -0.15
CA LYS A 191 8.53 6.11 -0.02
C LYS A 191 8.37 5.46 -1.38
N VAL A 192 8.84 4.23 -1.50
CA VAL A 192 8.73 3.45 -2.73
C VAL A 192 7.92 2.19 -2.45
N TYR A 193 6.87 2.00 -3.23
CA TYR A 193 6.09 0.77 -3.27
C TYR A 193 6.38 0.05 -4.59
N GLN A 194 6.67 -1.24 -4.53
CA GLN A 194 6.89 -2.08 -5.70
C GLN A 194 6.06 -3.34 -5.57
N ALA A 195 5.40 -3.73 -6.66
CA ALA A 195 4.67 -4.98 -6.78
C ALA A 195 5.03 -5.65 -8.11
N GLU A 196 5.09 -6.97 -8.09
CA GLU A 196 5.35 -7.80 -9.26
C GLU A 196 4.28 -8.88 -9.38
N MET A 197 4.24 -9.59 -10.51
CA MET A 197 3.36 -10.74 -10.67
C MET A 197 3.61 -11.74 -9.54
N ASP A 198 2.54 -12.20 -8.91
CA ASP A 198 2.60 -13.18 -7.82
C ASP A 198 3.23 -12.65 -6.51
N GLU A 199 3.61 -11.36 -6.47
CA GLU A 199 4.17 -10.68 -5.30
C GLU A 199 3.54 -9.31 -5.08
N LEU A 200 2.53 -9.28 -4.20
CA LEU A 200 1.78 -8.07 -3.85
C LEU A 200 1.98 -7.72 -2.35
N PRO A 201 3.06 -6.99 -1.99
CA PRO A 201 3.42 -6.75 -0.59
C PRO A 201 2.49 -5.76 0.10
N ALA A 202 2.29 -5.95 1.41
CA ALA A 202 1.53 -5.04 2.26
C ALA A 202 2.42 -3.98 2.96
N ALA A 203 3.53 -3.59 2.33
CA ALA A 203 4.55 -2.69 2.84
C ALA A 203 5.30 -1.99 1.70
N PHE A 204 6.00 -0.89 2.03
CA PHE A 204 6.99 -0.25 1.17
C PHE A 204 8.26 -1.10 1.09
N VAL A 205 9.16 -0.78 0.15
CA VAL A 205 10.41 -1.53 -0.08
C VAL A 205 11.33 -1.57 1.15
N ASP A 206 11.23 -0.60 2.04
CA ASP A 206 11.96 -0.53 3.31
C ASP A 206 11.27 -1.29 4.46
N GLY A 207 10.15 -1.97 4.17
CA GLY A 207 9.35 -2.71 5.13
C GLY A 207 8.36 -1.87 5.93
N SER A 208 8.35 -0.54 5.79
CA SER A 208 7.40 0.31 6.49
C SER A 208 5.99 0.19 5.91
N LYS A 209 4.97 0.49 6.72
CA LYS A 209 3.55 0.52 6.27
C LYS A 209 2.97 1.94 6.25
N ASN A 210 3.78 2.93 6.60
CA ASN A 210 3.42 4.33 6.73
C ASN A 210 4.50 5.25 6.13
N GLY A 211 4.25 6.56 6.17
CA GLY A 211 5.10 7.61 5.61
C GLY A 211 6.43 7.90 6.34
N GLY A 212 6.85 7.08 7.31
CA GLY A 212 8.08 7.29 8.08
C GLY A 212 7.81 7.45 9.58
N ASP A 213 8.67 8.20 10.27
CA ASP A 213 8.59 8.41 11.73
C ASP A 213 8.21 9.85 12.12
N LYS A 214 8.03 10.74 11.14
CA LYS A 214 7.59 12.11 11.34
C LYS A 214 6.17 12.16 11.92
N HIS A 215 5.79 13.28 12.53
CA HIS A 215 4.43 13.49 13.05
C HIS A 215 3.35 13.23 11.98
N GLY A 216 3.62 13.51 10.69
CA GLY A 216 2.69 13.23 9.60
C GLY A 216 2.68 11.80 9.05
N ALA A 217 3.44 10.86 9.62
CA ALA A 217 3.65 9.52 9.04
C ALA A 217 2.35 8.76 8.70
N ASN A 218 1.29 8.95 9.49
CA ASN A 218 -0.01 8.29 9.27
C ASN A 218 -0.81 8.89 8.10
N SER A 219 -0.34 9.98 7.51
CA SER A 219 -0.91 10.57 6.30
C SER A 219 -0.64 9.76 5.03
N LEU A 220 0.36 8.87 5.05
CA LEU A 220 0.57 7.85 4.01
C LEU A 220 0.47 6.48 4.66
N LYS A 221 -0.39 5.59 4.14
CA LYS A 221 -0.61 4.26 4.74
C LYS A 221 -0.91 3.21 3.69
N ILE A 222 -0.31 2.03 3.85
CA ILE A 222 -0.63 0.82 3.09
C ILE A 222 -1.58 -0.06 3.91
N THR A 223 -2.64 -0.53 3.28
CA THR A 223 -3.59 -1.48 3.87
C THR A 223 -3.83 -2.65 2.92
N GLU A 224 -3.61 -3.86 3.40
CA GLU A 224 -4.01 -5.08 2.70
C GLU A 224 -5.48 -5.37 2.97
N LYS A 225 -6.30 -5.36 1.90
CA LYS A 225 -7.73 -5.62 1.98
C LYS A 225 -8.06 -7.09 1.76
N VAL A 226 -7.32 -7.73 0.85
CA VAL A 226 -7.42 -9.16 0.56
C VAL A 226 -6.00 -9.69 0.46
N SER A 227 -5.72 -10.76 1.21
CA SER A 227 -4.35 -11.23 1.37
C SER A 227 -3.71 -11.59 0.02
N GLY A 228 -2.58 -10.95 -0.29
CA GLY A 228 -1.83 -11.16 -1.54
C GLY A 228 -2.58 -10.78 -2.84
N GLN A 229 -3.74 -10.13 -2.76
CA GLN A 229 -4.57 -9.82 -3.95
C GLN A 229 -5.02 -8.38 -4.06
N HIS A 230 -5.16 -7.66 -2.95
CA HIS A 230 -5.71 -6.31 -2.96
C HIS A 230 -5.04 -5.42 -1.92
N ILE A 231 -4.28 -4.45 -2.41
CA ILE A 231 -3.62 -3.41 -1.62
C ILE A 231 -4.29 -2.07 -1.90
N GLU A 232 -4.56 -1.33 -0.84
CA GLU A 232 -4.93 0.08 -0.89
C GLU A 232 -3.84 0.93 -0.25
N ILE A 233 -3.40 1.96 -0.96
CA ILE A 233 -2.45 2.95 -0.46
C ILE A 233 -3.16 4.29 -0.36
N GLN A 234 -3.26 4.82 0.85
CA GLN A 234 -3.92 6.07 1.15
C GLN A 234 -2.86 7.14 1.42
N ALA A 235 -2.78 8.14 0.55
CA ALA A 235 -1.92 9.32 0.68
C ALA A 235 -2.79 10.54 1.00
N LYS A 236 -3.25 10.61 2.26
CA LYS A 236 -4.14 11.66 2.79
C LYS A 236 -3.54 13.06 2.66
N TYR A 237 -2.21 13.20 2.70
CA TYR A 237 -1.53 14.50 2.57
C TYR A 237 -1.68 15.15 1.18
N ILE A 238 -2.00 14.36 0.15
CA ILE A 238 -2.29 14.82 -1.23
C ILE A 238 -3.66 14.33 -1.72
N GLY A 239 -4.55 13.94 -0.80
CA GLY A 239 -5.90 13.48 -1.12
C GLY A 239 -5.96 12.27 -2.06
N THR A 240 -4.88 11.49 -2.19
CA THR A 240 -4.77 10.47 -3.23
C THR A 240 -5.02 9.08 -2.64
N THR A 241 -5.79 8.25 -3.35
CA THR A 241 -5.98 6.84 -3.01
C THR A 241 -5.61 5.97 -4.21
N ILE A 242 -4.73 5.01 -3.99
CA ILE A 242 -4.26 4.08 -5.02
C ILE A 242 -4.72 2.67 -4.64
N VAL A 243 -5.18 1.93 -5.62
CA VAL A 243 -5.58 0.53 -5.53
C VAL A 243 -4.71 -0.28 -6.46
N VAL A 244 -4.04 -1.29 -5.92
CA VAL A 244 -3.29 -2.29 -6.69
C VAL A 244 -3.89 -3.65 -6.43
N ARG A 245 -4.28 -4.36 -7.49
CA ARG A 245 -4.83 -5.72 -7.37
C ARG A 245 -4.14 -6.69 -8.30
N GLN A 246 -3.96 -7.91 -7.85
CA GLN A 246 -3.61 -9.02 -8.71
C GLN A 246 -4.89 -9.69 -9.22
N VAL A 247 -5.03 -9.78 -10.54
CA VAL A 247 -6.13 -10.48 -11.22
C VAL A 247 -5.53 -11.54 -12.12
N GLY A 248 -5.73 -12.81 -11.75
CA GLY A 248 -4.98 -13.91 -12.35
C GLY A 248 -3.49 -13.76 -12.03
N ARG A 249 -2.67 -13.58 -13.07
CA ARG A 249 -1.22 -13.41 -12.94
C ARG A 249 -0.73 -11.98 -13.10
N TYR A 250 -1.63 -11.04 -13.43
CA TYR A 250 -1.25 -9.69 -13.79
C TYR A 250 -1.77 -8.68 -12.79
N LEU A 251 -1.12 -7.53 -12.76
CA LEU A 251 -1.48 -6.43 -11.88
C LEU A 251 -2.49 -5.51 -12.56
N THR A 252 -3.34 -4.90 -11.74
CA THR A 252 -4.21 -3.81 -12.12
C THR A 252 -3.93 -2.62 -11.21
N PHE A 253 -4.05 -1.42 -11.77
CA PHE A 253 -3.82 -0.17 -11.09
C PHE A 253 -5.06 0.71 -11.22
N ALA A 254 -5.48 1.33 -10.13
CA ALA A 254 -6.45 2.41 -10.16
C ALA A 254 -6.04 3.48 -9.15
N VAL A 255 -6.32 4.74 -9.48
CA VAL A 255 -6.02 5.87 -8.61
C VAL A 255 -7.15 6.88 -8.66
N ARG A 256 -7.50 7.42 -7.49
CA ARG A 256 -8.33 8.59 -7.31
C ARG A 256 -7.45 9.73 -6.80
N MET A 257 -7.44 10.86 -7.50
CA MET A 257 -6.55 12.00 -7.21
C MET A 257 -7.30 13.33 -7.42
N PRO A 258 -7.07 14.36 -6.59
CA PRO A 258 -7.61 15.70 -6.83
C PRO A 258 -7.08 16.32 -8.12
N GLU A 259 -7.92 17.05 -8.86
CA GLU A 259 -7.52 17.66 -10.14
C GLU A 259 -6.31 18.59 -10.03
N GLU A 260 -6.19 19.34 -8.94
CA GLU A 260 -5.03 20.22 -8.72
C GLU A 260 -3.73 19.46 -8.52
N VAL A 261 -3.78 18.28 -7.87
CA VAL A 261 -2.63 17.39 -7.68
C VAL A 261 -2.24 16.74 -9.01
N VAL A 262 -3.22 16.34 -9.83
CA VAL A 262 -2.98 15.83 -11.19
C VAL A 262 -2.25 16.86 -12.05
N ASN A 263 -2.66 18.13 -11.97
CA ASN A 263 -2.14 19.22 -12.80
C ASN A 263 -0.90 19.93 -12.24
N ALA A 264 -0.39 19.48 -11.08
CA ALA A 264 0.83 19.98 -10.47
C ALA A 264 2.07 19.29 -11.07
N VAL A 265 2.34 19.57 -12.34
CA VAL A 265 3.52 19.09 -13.08
C VAL A 265 4.55 20.22 -13.20
N GLU A 266 5.83 19.92 -12.99
CA GLU A 266 6.91 20.91 -12.98
C GLU A 266 7.06 21.64 -14.33
N ASP A 267 6.86 20.93 -15.43
CA ASP A 267 7.05 21.47 -16.77
C ASP A 267 5.79 21.20 -17.60
N ARG A 268 4.86 22.15 -17.59
CA ARG A 268 3.59 22.04 -18.35
C ARG A 268 3.82 21.93 -19.86
N ASP A 269 4.95 22.47 -20.33
CA ASP A 269 5.35 22.45 -21.74
C ASP A 269 6.20 21.21 -22.09
N SER A 270 6.63 20.43 -21.09
CA SER A 270 7.35 19.18 -21.34
C SER A 270 6.48 18.20 -22.12
N GLN A 271 7.09 17.59 -23.14
CA GLN A 271 6.52 16.49 -23.92
C GLN A 271 6.48 15.17 -23.12
N GLY A 272 6.39 15.24 -21.78
CA GLY A 272 6.31 14.09 -20.88
C GLY A 272 5.20 13.12 -21.28
N LEU A 273 5.51 11.84 -21.26
CA LEU A 273 4.71 10.75 -21.84
C LEU A 273 3.88 10.03 -20.77
N TYR A 274 3.11 10.79 -19.98
CA TYR A 274 2.34 10.26 -18.85
C TYR A 274 0.99 9.71 -19.30
N LEU A 275 0.83 8.40 -19.25
CA LEU A 275 -0.34 7.72 -19.81
C LEU A 275 -1.66 8.17 -19.14
N CYS A 276 -1.69 8.39 -17.83
CA CYS A 276 -2.92 8.84 -17.15
C CYS A 276 -3.37 10.24 -17.56
N LEU A 277 -2.44 11.10 -17.99
CA LEU A 277 -2.75 12.48 -18.38
C LEU A 277 -3.01 12.60 -19.89
N ARG A 278 -2.18 11.96 -20.72
CA ARG A 278 -2.17 12.15 -22.18
C ARG A 278 -2.68 10.95 -22.98
N GLY A 279 -2.90 9.81 -22.33
CA GLY A 279 -3.16 8.55 -23.01
C GLY A 279 -1.89 7.93 -23.61
N CYS A 280 -2.05 6.78 -24.27
CA CYS A 280 -0.94 6.15 -24.98
C CYS A 280 -0.70 6.80 -26.36
N PRO A 281 0.56 6.86 -26.82
CA PRO A 281 0.90 7.31 -28.17
C PRO A 281 0.08 6.60 -29.24
N ALA A 282 -0.24 7.30 -30.33
CA ALA A 282 -1.03 6.73 -31.43
C ALA A 282 -0.45 5.42 -32.00
N ASN A 283 0.89 5.31 -32.08
CA ASN A 283 1.56 4.08 -32.52
C ASN A 283 1.57 2.94 -31.49
N GLN A 284 1.12 3.20 -30.26
CA GLN A 284 0.91 2.21 -29.20
C GLN A 284 -0.56 1.88 -29.00
N GLN A 285 -1.49 2.58 -29.65
CA GLN A 285 -2.92 2.28 -29.55
C GLN A 285 -3.27 1.05 -30.40
N ILE A 286 -4.06 0.16 -29.83
CA ILE A 286 -4.61 -1.01 -30.52
C ILE A 286 -5.99 -0.64 -31.03
N ASP A 287 -6.09 -0.37 -32.34
CA ASP A 287 -7.39 -0.20 -32.99
C ASP A 287 -7.92 -1.54 -33.50
N PHE A 288 -8.89 -2.08 -32.79
CA PHE A 288 -9.58 -3.32 -33.14
C PHE A 288 -10.33 -3.22 -34.49
N GLN A 289 -10.74 -2.03 -34.94
CA GLN A 289 -11.40 -1.87 -36.24
C GLN A 289 -10.41 -2.09 -37.39
N THR A 290 -9.21 -1.52 -37.27
CA THR A 290 -8.11 -1.74 -38.22
C THR A 290 -7.68 -3.22 -38.24
N ILE A 291 -7.61 -3.89 -37.09
CA ILE A 291 -7.27 -5.33 -37.03
C ILE A 291 -8.36 -6.19 -37.70
N ARG A 292 -9.64 -5.93 -37.43
CA ARG A 292 -10.75 -6.68 -38.03
C ARG A 292 -10.83 -6.49 -39.54
N SER A 293 -10.58 -5.27 -40.02
CA SER A 293 -10.59 -4.97 -41.46
C SER A 293 -9.38 -5.60 -42.19
N ALA A 294 -8.20 -5.62 -41.57
CA ALA A 294 -7.02 -6.33 -42.08
C ALA A 294 -7.23 -7.87 -42.16
N GLN A 295 -7.85 -8.46 -41.14
CA GLN A 295 -8.20 -9.89 -41.16
C GLN A 295 -9.25 -10.22 -42.23
N ALA A 296 -10.19 -9.30 -42.48
CA ALA A 296 -11.19 -9.45 -43.55
C ALA A 296 -10.56 -9.36 -44.95
N THR A 297 -9.56 -8.50 -45.16
CA THR A 297 -8.84 -8.40 -46.44
C THR A 297 -7.90 -9.59 -46.68
N GLU A 298 -7.19 -10.08 -45.66
CA GLU A 298 -6.39 -11.32 -45.76
C GLU A 298 -7.26 -12.56 -45.99
N GLY A 299 -8.40 -12.67 -45.32
CA GLY A 299 -9.37 -13.74 -45.55
C GLY A 299 -9.96 -13.71 -46.97
N ARG A 300 -10.12 -12.52 -47.56
CA ARG A 300 -10.55 -12.34 -48.95
C ARG A 300 -9.44 -12.64 -49.96
N ALA A 301 -8.19 -12.33 -49.64
CA ALA A 301 -7.02 -12.67 -50.46
C ALA A 301 -6.76 -14.18 -50.48
N ARG A 302 -6.88 -14.88 -49.35
CA ARG A 302 -6.79 -16.35 -49.28
C ARG A 302 -7.90 -17.08 -50.04
N ARG A 303 -9.09 -16.47 -50.19
CA ARG A 303 -10.18 -17.02 -51.03
C ARG A 303 -9.95 -16.84 -52.53
N LYS A 304 -9.09 -15.89 -52.94
CA LYS A 304 -8.62 -15.74 -54.33
C LYS A 304 -7.26 -16.45 -54.46
N GLY A 305 -7.26 -17.78 -54.41
CA GLY A 305 -6.08 -18.57 -54.75
C GLY A 305 -5.65 -18.36 -56.22
N PRO A 306 -4.40 -18.69 -56.60
CA PRO A 306 -3.91 -18.50 -57.96
C PRO A 306 -4.73 -19.32 -58.94
N SER A 307 -5.29 -18.69 -59.97
CA SER A 307 -5.89 -19.40 -61.10
C SER A 307 -4.81 -20.25 -61.78
N LEU A 308 -4.94 -21.56 -61.68
CA LEU A 308 -4.10 -22.51 -62.42
C LEU A 308 -4.22 -22.23 -63.92
N PRO A 309 -3.11 -22.16 -64.68
CA PRO A 309 -3.18 -21.98 -66.12
C PRO A 309 -3.77 -23.24 -66.76
N ALA A 310 -4.70 -23.04 -67.70
CA ALA A 310 -5.32 -24.12 -68.46
C ALA A 310 -4.27 -24.83 -69.34
N PRO A 311 -4.29 -26.17 -69.41
CA PRO A 311 -3.36 -26.91 -70.25
C PRO A 311 -3.73 -26.76 -71.74
N PRO A 312 -2.73 -26.91 -72.64
CA PRO A 312 -2.86 -26.69 -74.09
C PRO A 312 -3.72 -27.74 -74.80
#